data_AF-A0A6G1AV88-F1
#
_entry.id   AF-A0A6G1AV88-F1
#
_cell.length_a   1.000
_cell.length_b   1.000
_cell.length_c   1.000
_cell.angle_alpha   90.00
_cell.angle_beta   90.00
_cell.angle_gamma   90.00
#
_symmetry.space_group_name_H-M   'P 1'
#
loop_
_entity.id
_entity.type
_entity.pdbx_description
1 polymer ?
#
loop_
_entity_poly.entity_id
_entity_poly.type
_entity_poly.pdbx_seq_one_letter_code
_entity_poly.pdbx_strand_id
1 'polypeptide(L)'
;EFETAETLLNSEVHMLLEHRKQQNESAEDEQELSEVFMKTLNYTARFSRFKNRETIASVRSLLLQKKLHKFELACLANLCPETAEESKALIPSLEGRFEDEELQQILDDIQTKRSFQY
;
A
#
# COMPACT_ATOMS: atom_id res chain seq x y z
N GLU A 1 -11.32 -4.15 17.76
CA GLU A 1 -9.95 -3.64 17.99
C GLU A 1 -9.33 -2.97 16.76
N PHE A 2 -9.50 -3.52 15.55
CA PHE A 2 -8.84 -2.99 14.34
C PHE A 2 -9.70 -2.09 13.43
N GLU A 3 -10.95 -1.85 13.79
CA GLU A 3 -11.92 -1.13 12.93
C GLU A 3 -11.50 0.32 12.62
N THR A 4 -10.82 0.99 13.57
CA THR A 4 -10.31 2.35 13.42
C THR A 4 -8.77 2.40 13.36
N ALA A 5 -8.11 1.24 13.30
CA ALA A 5 -6.66 1.19 13.26
C ALA A 5 -6.11 1.76 11.95
N GLU A 6 -4.95 2.40 12.03
CA GLU A 6 -4.25 2.81 10.82
C GLU A 6 -3.68 1.59 10.10
N THR A 7 -3.83 1.60 8.78
CA THR A 7 -3.32 0.57 7.88
C THR A 7 -2.05 1.06 7.20
N LEU A 8 -1.09 0.14 7.07
CA LEU A 8 0.13 0.34 6.30
C LEU A 8 -0.01 -0.34 4.94
N LEU A 9 0.50 0.32 3.90
CA LEU A 9 0.64 -0.23 2.57
C LEU A 9 1.82 -1.20 2.54
N ASN A 10 1.80 -2.20 1.65
CA ASN A 10 2.93 -3.12 1.48
C ASN A 10 4.23 -2.37 1.18
N SER A 11 4.15 -1.27 0.45
CA SER A 11 5.27 -0.38 0.16
C SER A 11 5.80 0.35 1.40
N GLU A 12 4.92 0.81 2.29
CA GLU A 12 5.33 1.44 3.56
C GLU A 12 5.97 0.42 4.50
N VAL A 13 5.37 -0.77 4.60
CA VAL A 13 5.93 -1.88 5.39
C VAL A 13 7.30 -2.25 4.85
N HIS A 14 7.48 -2.36 3.53
CA HIS A 14 8.77 -2.65 2.93
C HIS A 14 9.83 -1.64 3.34
N MET A 15 9.53 -0.33 3.22
CA MET A 15 10.44 0.74 3.62
C MET A 15 10.83 0.67 5.11
N LEU A 16 9.85 0.41 5.99
CA LEU A 16 10.11 0.29 7.43
C LEU A 16 11.00 -0.91 7.74
N LEU A 17 10.76 -2.05 7.09
CA LEU A 17 11.57 -3.26 7.27
C LEU A 17 12.97 -3.08 6.69
N GLU A 18 13.12 -2.43 5.53
CA GLU A 18 14.43 -2.14 4.94
C GLU A 18 15.25 -1.21 5.84
N HIS A 19 14.63 -0.14 6.35
CA HIS A 19 15.28 0.77 7.30
C HIS A 19 15.67 0.06 8.60
N ARG A 20 14.80 -0.82 9.13
CA ARG A 20 15.11 -1.63 10.32
C ARG A 20 16.28 -2.58 10.07
N LYS A 21 16.36 -3.19 8.88
CA LYS A 21 17.47 -4.05 8.48
C LYS A 21 18.78 -3.27 8.41
N GLN A 22 18.79 -2.12 7.74
CA GLN A 22 19.98 -1.25 7.64
C GLN A 22 20.49 -0.78 9.00
N GLN A 23 19.58 -0.42 9.92
CA GLN A 23 19.95 -0.08 11.30
C GLN A 23 20.60 -1.24 12.05
N ASN A 24 20.11 -2.46 11.83
CA ASN A 24 20.68 -3.67 12.45
C ASN A 24 22.08 -3.97 11.89
N GLU A 25 22.26 -3.86 10.58
CA GLU A 25 23.57 -4.07 9.91
C GLU A 25 24.61 -3.00 10.31
N SER A 26 24.16 -1.81 10.75
CA SER A 26 25.03 -0.72 11.20
C SER A 26 25.28 -0.70 12.71
N ALA A 27 24.64 -1.61 13.47
CA ALA A 27 24.80 -1.68 14.92
C ALA A 27 26.09 -2.40 15.29
N GLU A 28 26.72 -1.98 16.41
CA GLU A 28 27.94 -2.66 16.91
C GLU A 28 27.66 -4.12 17.31
N ASP A 29 26.44 -4.40 17.80
CA ASP A 29 25.93 -5.74 18.10
C ASP A 29 24.85 -6.15 17.08
N GLU A 30 25.28 -6.54 15.88
CA GLU A 30 24.38 -7.07 14.84
C GLU A 30 23.62 -8.30 15.37
N GLN A 31 22.29 -8.27 15.26
CA GLN A 31 21.45 -9.40 15.64
C GLN A 31 20.94 -10.14 14.40
N GLU A 32 20.85 -11.46 14.48
CA GLU A 32 20.18 -12.23 13.44
C GLU A 32 18.69 -11.86 13.40
N LEU A 33 18.24 -11.39 12.23
CA LEU A 33 16.83 -11.10 12.00
C LEU A 33 16.04 -12.40 11.88
N SER A 34 14.86 -12.45 12.52
CA SER A 34 14.04 -13.66 12.54
C SER A 34 13.60 -14.10 11.14
N GLU A 35 13.31 -15.39 10.99
CA GLU A 35 12.82 -15.94 9.72
C GLU A 35 11.51 -15.27 9.26
N VAL A 36 10.62 -14.93 10.21
CA VAL A 36 9.38 -14.20 9.94
C VAL A 36 9.67 -12.80 9.39
N PHE A 37 10.67 -12.11 9.95
CA PHE A 37 11.11 -10.81 9.46
C PHE A 37 11.59 -10.91 8.01
N MET A 38 12.49 -11.84 7.73
CA MET A 38 13.04 -12.03 6.38
C MET A 38 11.97 -12.42 5.36
N LYS A 39 11.04 -13.31 5.73
CA LYS A 39 9.90 -13.68 4.88
C LYS A 39 9.00 -12.48 4.58
N THR A 40 8.73 -11.64 5.58
CA THR A 40 7.90 -10.44 5.43
C THR A 40 8.60 -9.39 4.57
N LEU A 41 9.90 -9.17 4.79
CA LEU A 41 10.71 -8.27 3.97
C LEU A 41 10.70 -8.70 2.50
N ASN A 42 10.92 -10.00 2.23
CA ASN A 42 10.92 -10.53 0.86
C ASN A 42 9.55 -10.43 0.19
N TYR A 43 8.47 -10.71 0.92
CA TYR A 43 7.11 -10.55 0.41
C TYR A 43 6.82 -9.09 0.06
N THR A 44 7.06 -8.18 1.01
CA THR A 44 6.80 -6.75 0.82
C THR A 44 7.68 -6.16 -0.28
N ALA A 45 8.94 -6.60 -0.42
CA ALA A 45 9.80 -6.21 -1.53
C ALA A 45 9.23 -6.64 -2.90
N ARG A 46 8.71 -7.87 -2.99
CA ARG A 46 8.16 -8.42 -4.25
C ARG A 46 6.82 -7.79 -4.64
N PHE A 47 5.97 -7.52 -3.66
CA PHE A 47 4.60 -7.04 -3.87
C PHE A 47 4.44 -5.53 -3.63
N SER A 48 5.52 -4.82 -3.30
CA SER A 48 5.52 -3.36 -3.22
C SER A 48 5.19 -2.79 -4.60
N ARG A 49 4.09 -2.04 -4.68
CA ARG A 49 3.64 -1.37 -5.91
C ARG A 49 4.33 -0.03 -6.13
N PHE A 50 4.83 0.56 -5.05
CA PHE A 50 5.48 1.87 -5.03
C PHE A 50 6.87 1.78 -4.40
N LYS A 51 7.89 2.26 -5.10
CA LYS A 51 9.29 2.26 -4.61
C LYS A 51 9.73 3.61 -4.07
N ASN A 52 9.17 4.70 -4.60
CA ASN A 52 9.52 6.05 -4.18
C ASN A 52 8.63 6.48 -2.99
N ARG A 53 9.28 6.97 -1.92
CA ARG A 53 8.63 7.58 -0.74
C ARG A 53 7.66 8.69 -1.11
N GLU A 54 8.02 9.54 -2.08
CA GLU A 54 7.17 10.64 -2.53
C GLU A 54 5.91 10.12 -3.22
N THR A 55 6.04 9.09 -4.06
CA THR A 55 4.90 8.43 -4.71
C THR A 55 3.97 7.78 -3.68
N ILE A 56 4.53 7.07 -2.70
CA ILE A 56 3.76 6.45 -1.61
C ILE A 56 2.96 7.51 -0.85
N ALA A 57 3.60 8.61 -0.45
CA ALA A 57 2.94 9.70 0.26
C ALA A 57 1.86 10.38 -0.60
N SER A 58 2.12 10.56 -1.90
CA SER A 58 1.16 11.15 -2.84
C SER A 58 -0.07 10.27 -3.05
N VAL A 59 0.11 8.96 -3.20
CA VAL A 59 -0.99 7.98 -3.33
C VAL A 59 -1.78 7.90 -2.03
N ARG A 60 -1.11 7.87 -0.87
CA ARG A 60 -1.79 7.86 0.43
C ARG A 60 -2.62 9.13 0.62
N SER A 61 -2.07 10.30 0.31
CA SER A 61 -2.77 11.58 0.41
C SER A 61 -4.01 11.62 -0.50
N LEU A 62 -3.87 11.16 -1.75
CA LEU A 62 -4.98 11.04 -2.70
C LEU A 62 -6.12 10.18 -2.13
N LEU A 63 -5.80 9.01 -1.59
CA LEU A 63 -6.81 8.08 -1.07
C LEU A 63 -7.44 8.54 0.24
N LEU A 64 -6.68 9.25 1.09
CA LEU A 64 -7.20 9.85 2.33
C LEU A 64 -8.21 10.97 2.07
N GLN A 65 -8.17 11.62 0.90
CA GLN A 65 -9.17 12.61 0.49
C GLN A 65 -10.48 11.97 0.05
N LYS A 66 -10.50 10.66 -0.21
CA LYS A 66 -11.70 9.91 -0.60
C LYS A 66 -12.37 9.33 0.65
N LYS A 67 -13.69 9.09 0.59
CA LYS A 67 -14.48 8.55 1.71
C LYS A 67 -14.30 7.02 1.87
N LEU A 68 -13.06 6.54 1.79
CA LEU A 68 -12.69 5.14 1.90
C LEU A 68 -12.44 4.76 3.36
N HIS A 69 -12.80 3.54 3.75
CA HIS A 69 -12.33 2.98 5.01
C HIS A 69 -10.82 2.71 4.93
N LYS A 70 -10.14 2.69 6.09
CA LYS A 70 -8.69 2.46 6.16
C LYS A 70 -8.27 1.13 5.50
N PHE A 71 -9.11 0.10 5.62
CA PHE A 71 -8.92 -1.18 4.96
C PHE A 71 -9.02 -1.05 3.42
N GLU A 72 -10.07 -0.40 2.91
CA GLU A 72 -10.31 -0.23 1.48
C GLU A 72 -9.20 0.56 0.80
N LEU A 73 -8.73 1.62 1.46
CA LEU A 73 -7.59 2.40 1.03
C LEU A 73 -6.35 1.53 0.83
N ALA A 74 -6.04 0.68 1.82
CA ALA A 74 -4.88 -0.20 1.74
C ALA A 74 -5.05 -1.27 0.65
N CYS A 75 -6.26 -1.83 0.50
CA CYS A 75 -6.55 -2.79 -0.55
C CYS A 75 -6.41 -2.18 -1.95
N LEU A 76 -6.98 -1.00 -2.21
CA LEU A 76 -6.86 -0.33 -3.50
C LEU A 76 -5.40 -0.03 -3.87
N ALA A 77 -4.64 0.49 -2.92
CA ALA A 77 -3.23 0.81 -3.12
C ALA A 77 -2.34 -0.44 -3.30
N ASN A 78 -2.63 -1.55 -2.63
CA ASN A 78 -1.83 -2.78 -2.72
C ASN A 78 -2.19 -3.62 -3.96
N LEU A 79 -3.47 -3.73 -4.28
CA LEU A 79 -3.97 -4.54 -5.39
C LEU A 79 -3.75 -3.83 -6.73
N CYS A 80 -3.98 -2.51 -6.78
CA CYS A 80 -3.99 -1.70 -8.00
C CYS A 80 -4.88 -2.31 -9.10
N PRO A 81 -6.19 -2.47 -8.86
CA PRO A 81 -7.13 -2.92 -9.89
C PRO A 81 -7.20 -1.93 -11.05
N GLU A 82 -7.48 -2.44 -12.25
CA GLU A 82 -7.53 -1.65 -13.49
C GLU A 82 -8.92 -1.07 -13.74
N THR A 83 -9.97 -1.74 -13.26
CA THR A 83 -11.36 -1.32 -13.49
C THR A 83 -12.16 -1.19 -12.19
N ALA A 84 -13.22 -0.37 -12.24
CA ALA A 84 -14.20 -0.25 -11.16
C ALA A 84 -14.87 -1.60 -10.85
N GLU A 85 -15.18 -2.40 -11.87
CA GLU A 85 -15.74 -3.75 -11.72
C GLU A 85 -14.79 -4.67 -10.95
N GLU A 86 -13.51 -4.71 -11.33
CA GLU A 86 -12.49 -5.51 -10.63
C GLU A 86 -12.34 -5.04 -9.17
N SER A 87 -12.34 -3.73 -8.95
CA SER A 87 -12.23 -3.14 -7.61
C SER A 87 -13.38 -3.58 -6.71
N LYS A 88 -14.61 -3.58 -7.21
CA LYS A 88 -15.80 -4.02 -6.46
C LYS A 88 -15.79 -5.54 -6.24
N ALA A 89 -15.33 -6.32 -7.22
CA ALA A 89 -15.18 -7.77 -7.09
C ALA A 89 -14.15 -8.15 -6.01
N LEU A 90 -13.01 -7.45 -5.96
CA LEU A 90 -11.94 -7.69 -4.98
C LEU A 90 -12.23 -7.09 -3.60
N ILE A 91 -12.97 -5.98 -3.56
CA ILE A 91 -13.30 -5.23 -2.34
C ILE A 91 -14.82 -4.99 -2.31
N PRO A 92 -15.62 -6.00 -1.91
CA PRO A 92 -17.08 -5.91 -1.96
C PRO A 92 -17.68 -4.77 -1.11
N SER A 93 -16.96 -4.27 -0.11
CA SER A 93 -17.41 -3.14 0.71
C SER A 93 -17.46 -1.79 -0.03
N LEU A 94 -16.90 -1.72 -1.25
CA LEU A 94 -17.03 -0.58 -2.15
C LEU A 94 -18.35 -0.61 -2.95
N GLU A 95 -18.97 -1.78 -3.08
CA GLU A 95 -20.20 -1.95 -3.83
C GLU A 95 -21.36 -1.17 -3.18
N GLY A 96 -22.12 -0.43 -4.01
CA GLY A 96 -23.20 0.45 -3.56
C GLY A 96 -22.76 1.71 -2.79
N ARG A 97 -21.47 1.88 -2.49
CA ARG A 97 -20.92 3.09 -1.85
C ARG A 97 -20.23 4.05 -2.83
N PHE A 98 -19.71 3.52 -3.92
CA PHE A 98 -19.06 4.29 -4.98
C PHE A 98 -19.69 3.99 -6.34
N GLU A 99 -19.93 5.06 -7.11
CA GLU A 99 -20.27 4.97 -8.52
C GLU A 99 -19.05 4.50 -9.33
N ASP A 100 -19.30 3.81 -10.45
CA ASP A 100 -18.21 3.27 -11.28
C ASP A 100 -17.30 4.37 -11.82
N GLU A 101 -17.88 5.51 -12.23
CA GLU A 101 -17.11 6.67 -12.72
C GLU A 101 -16.20 7.27 -11.65
N GLU A 102 -16.70 7.42 -10.42
CA GLU A 102 -15.89 7.94 -9.30
C GLU A 102 -14.76 6.97 -8.96
N LEU A 103 -15.07 5.68 -8.90
CA LEU A 103 -14.08 4.66 -8.59
C LEU A 103 -13.01 4.58 -9.68
N GLN A 104 -13.42 4.59 -10.96
CA GLN A 104 -12.48 4.58 -12.09
C GLN A 104 -11.53 5.78 -12.05
N GLN A 105 -12.04 6.99 -11.78
CA GLN A 105 -11.19 8.17 -11.66
C GLN A 105 -10.14 8.02 -10.56
N ILE A 106 -10.49 7.40 -9.42
CA ILE A 106 -9.52 7.12 -8.35
C ILE A 106 -8.43 6.16 -8.84
N LEU A 107 -8.80 5.10 -9.57
CA LEU A 107 -7.85 4.13 -10.11
C LEU A 107 -6.90 4.77 -11.13
N ASP A 108 -7.43 5.58 -12.03
CA ASP A 108 -6.66 6.29 -13.06
C ASP A 108 -5.65 7.27 -12.42
N ASP A 109 -6.06 7.97 -11.35
CA ASP A 109 -5.18 8.85 -10.58
C ASP A 109 -4.04 8.06 -9.91
N ILE A 110 -4.32 6.88 -9.34
CA ILE A 110 -3.30 6.00 -8.76
C ILE A 110 -2.34 5.52 -9.85
N GLN A 111 -2.85 5.07 -10.99
CA GLN A 111 -2.04 4.56 -12.11
C GLN A 111 -1.15 5.65 -12.68
N THR A 112 -1.66 6.87 -12.79
CA THR A 112 -0.89 8.05 -13.20
C THR A 112 0.23 8.35 -12.22
N LYS A 113 -0.03 8.33 -10.90
CA LYS A 113 1.05 8.49 -9.90
C LYS A 113 2.08 7.37 -9.95
N ARG A 114 1.62 6.14 -10.23
CA ARG A 114 2.47 4.96 -10.36
C ARG A 114 3.38 5.03 -11.57
N SER A 115 2.97 5.66 -12.67
CA SER A 115 3.82 5.78 -13.87
C SER A 115 4.98 6.77 -13.67
N PHE A 116 4.80 7.82 -12.86
CA PHE A 116 5.84 8.82 -12.56
C PHE A 116 7.00 8.34 -11.67
N GLN A 117 6.92 7.13 -11.12
CA GLN A 117 8.00 6.60 -10.26
C GLN A 117 9.12 5.89 -11.03
N TYR A 118 8.95 5.70 -12.35
CA TYR A 118 9.88 5.00 -13.24
C TYR A 118 10.78 5.97 -14.01
#